data_AF-D3DZA1-F1
#
_entry.id   AF-D3DZA1-F1
#
_cell.length_a   1.000
_cell.length_b   1.000
_cell.length_c   1.000
_cell.angle_alpha   90.00
_cell.angle_beta   90.00
_cell.angle_gamma   90.00
#
_symmetry.space_group_name_H-M   'P 1'
#
loop_
_entity.id
_entity.type
_entity.pdbx_description
1 polymer ?
#
loop_
_entity_poly.entity_id
_entity_poly.type
_entity_poly.pdbx_seq_one_letter_code
_entity_poly.pdbx_strand_id
1 'polypeptide(L)'
;MNEADFIQEIMKQANLSEDQGGQVNDIFQSTFLAGNKNKDTIVNLIAEKLGVDAAQAEQIYDIAIGLLASGVLSKIKGLFKK
;
A
#
# COMPACT_ATOMS: atom_id res chain seq x y z
N MET A 1 4.60 -8.12 -7.48
CA MET A 1 3.61 -7.10 -7.87
C MET A 1 4.27 -6.03 -8.71
N ASN A 2 3.58 -5.56 -9.76
CA ASN A 2 3.88 -4.30 -10.47
C ASN A 2 2.98 -3.19 -9.89
N GLU A 3 3.12 -1.94 -10.35
CA GLU A 3 2.33 -0.79 -9.86
C GLU A 3 0.82 -0.94 -10.12
N ALA A 4 0.44 -1.30 -11.35
CA ALA A 4 -0.96 -1.45 -11.73
C ALA A 4 -1.68 -2.54 -10.91
N ASP A 5 -1.01 -3.68 -10.69
CA ASP A 5 -1.51 -4.77 -9.85
C ASP A 5 -1.74 -4.28 -8.42
N PHE A 6 -0.83 -3.47 -7.87
CA PHE A 6 -0.94 -2.95 -6.51
C PHE A 6 -2.15 -2.02 -6.38
N ILE A 7 -2.30 -1.08 -7.31
CA ILE A 7 -3.42 -0.13 -7.35
C ILE A 7 -4.75 -0.88 -7.46
N GLN A 8 -4.86 -1.84 -8.38
CA GLN A 8 -6.11 -2.61 -8.54
C GLN A 8 -6.48 -3.42 -7.30
N GLU A 9 -5.51 -4.11 -6.69
CA GLU A 9 -5.76 -4.93 -5.52
C GLU A 9 -6.11 -4.10 -4.29
N ILE A 10 -5.44 -2.96 -4.08
CA ILE A 10 -5.75 -2.10 -2.93
C ILE A 10 -7.11 -1.42 -3.08
N MET A 11 -7.46 -0.98 -4.30
CA MET A 11 -8.80 -0.45 -4.59
C MET A 11 -9.89 -1.46 -4.23
N LYS A 12 -9.70 -2.72 -4.63
CA LYS A 12 -10.65 -3.79 -4.39
C LYS A 12 -10.78 -4.14 -2.91
N GLN A 13 -9.65 -4.22 -2.18
CA GLN A 13 -9.66 -4.67 -0.78
C GLN A 13 -10.04 -3.57 0.20
N ALA A 14 -9.68 -2.31 -0.09
CA ALA A 14 -9.99 -1.16 0.75
C ALA A 14 -11.23 -0.37 0.28
N ASN A 15 -11.92 -0.84 -0.77
CA ASN A 15 -13.08 -0.19 -1.38
C ASN A 15 -12.81 1.28 -1.74
N LEU A 16 -11.67 1.52 -2.41
CA LEU A 16 -11.22 2.84 -2.82
C LEU A 16 -11.57 3.11 -4.29
N SER A 17 -11.74 4.39 -4.63
CA SER A 17 -11.80 4.83 -6.02
C SER A 17 -10.43 4.71 -6.71
N GLU A 18 -10.42 4.87 -8.04
CA GLU A 18 -9.19 4.85 -8.83
C GLU A 18 -8.22 5.96 -8.42
N ASP A 19 -8.75 7.16 -8.19
CA ASP A 19 -7.97 8.31 -7.70
C ASP A 19 -7.34 8.01 -6.33
N GLN A 20 -8.13 7.47 -5.39
CA GLN A 20 -7.65 7.10 -4.07
C GLN A 20 -6.60 5.99 -4.12
N GLY A 21 -6.78 4.99 -4.99
CA GLY A 21 -5.79 3.93 -5.22
C GLY A 21 -4.44 4.49 -5.70
N GLY A 22 -4.47 5.45 -6.62
CA GLY A 22 -3.28 6.17 -7.09
C GLY A 22 -2.59 6.95 -5.97
N GLN A 23 -3.36 7.70 -5.18
CA GLN A 23 -2.81 8.45 -4.04
C GLN A 23 -2.14 7.54 -3.02
N VAL A 24 -2.71 6.37 -2.73
CA VAL A 24 -2.09 5.41 -1.81
C VAL A 24 -0.78 4.87 -2.40
N ASN A 25 -0.75 4.50 -3.68
CA ASN A 25 0.50 4.10 -4.34
C ASN A 25 1.58 5.19 -4.21
N ASP A 26 1.25 6.45 -4.46
CA ASP A 26 2.19 7.55 -4.36
C ASP A 26 2.74 7.74 -2.94
N ILE A 27 1.88 7.62 -1.92
CA ILE A 27 2.30 7.67 -0.50
C ILE A 27 3.31 6.55 -0.22
N PHE A 28 2.99 5.31 -0.61
CA PHE A 28 3.83 4.15 -0.36
C PHE A 28 5.14 4.21 -1.16
N GLN A 29 5.13 4.65 -2.42
CA GLN A 29 6.35 4.85 -3.19
C GLN A 29 7.23 5.92 -2.55
N SER A 30 6.66 7.08 -2.21
CA SER A 30 7.40 8.18 -1.59
C SER A 30 8.02 7.78 -0.25
N THR A 31 7.26 7.11 0.63
CA THR A 31 7.75 6.70 1.94
C THR A 31 8.77 5.57 1.89
N PHE A 32 8.56 4.55 1.04
CA PHE A 32 9.54 3.48 0.85
C PHE A 32 10.83 3.97 0.18
N LEU A 33 10.75 4.86 -0.82
CA LEU A 33 11.91 5.47 -1.47
C LEU A 33 12.69 6.38 -0.50
N ALA A 34 11.99 7.10 0.38
CA ALA A 34 12.59 7.91 1.44
C ALA A 34 13.18 7.06 2.58
N GLY A 35 13.03 5.72 2.55
CA GLY A 35 13.45 4.83 3.62
C GLY A 35 12.63 4.97 4.90
N ASN A 36 11.53 5.73 4.88
CA ASN A 36 10.65 5.93 6.01
C ASN A 36 9.60 4.81 6.06
N LYS A 37 9.78 3.90 7.02
CA LYS A 37 8.89 2.74 7.22
C LYS A 37 8.00 2.90 8.46
N ASN A 38 7.91 4.10 9.02
CA ASN A 38 7.12 4.33 10.21
C ASN A 38 5.62 4.22 9.87
N LYS A 39 4.93 3.25 10.48
CA LYS A 39 3.49 3.02 10.31
C LYS A 39 2.70 4.30 10.59
N ASP A 40 2.94 4.94 11.73
CA ASP A 40 2.17 6.11 12.16
C ASP A 40 2.28 7.27 11.17
N THR A 41 3.48 7.48 10.60
CA THR A 41 3.67 8.50 9.56
C THR A 41 2.88 8.19 8.30
N ILE A 42 2.90 6.93 7.85
CA ILE A 42 2.19 6.53 6.64
C ILE A 42 0.67 6.59 6.86
N VAL A 43 0.18 6.13 8.01
CA VAL A 43 -1.24 6.21 8.39
C VAL A 43 -1.71 7.66 8.43
N ASN A 44 -0.94 8.56 9.04
CA ASN A 44 -1.28 9.99 9.06
C ASN A 44 -1.34 10.58 7.65
N LEU A 45 -0.38 10.24 6.78
CA LEU A 45 -0.40 10.68 5.38
C LEU A 45 -1.61 10.15 4.61
N ILE A 46 -2.01 8.90 4.85
CA ILE A 46 -3.22 8.33 4.24
C ILE A 46 -4.46 9.08 4.72
N ALA A 47 -4.60 9.30 6.04
CA ALA A 47 -5.72 10.04 6.63
C ALA A 47 -5.81 11.47 6.05
N GLU A 48 -4.68 12.18 6.00
CA GLU A 48 -4.61 13.56 5.49
C GLU A 48 -4.92 13.66 3.99
N LYS A 49 -4.37 12.74 3.18
CA LYS A 49 -4.52 12.78 1.72
C LYS A 49 -5.89 12.31 1.25
N LEU A 50 -6.39 11.22 1.83
CA LEU A 50 -7.66 10.63 1.43
C LEU A 50 -8.85 11.24 2.20
N GLY A 51 -8.61 12.04 3.24
CA GLY A 51 -9.66 12.64 4.06
C GLY A 51 -10.48 11.61 4.84
N VAL A 52 -9.85 10.50 5.23
CA VAL A 52 -10.46 9.39 5.97
C VAL A 52 -10.11 9.44 7.45
N ASP A 53 -10.87 8.74 8.29
CA ASP A 53 -10.54 8.62 9.71
C ASP A 53 -9.31 7.74 9.95
N ALA A 54 -8.77 7.79 11.16
CA ALA A 54 -7.58 7.03 11.54
C ALA A 54 -7.78 5.51 11.42
N ALA A 55 -8.99 5.01 11.69
CA ALA A 55 -9.27 3.57 11.62
C ALA A 55 -9.27 3.08 10.17
N GLN A 56 -9.87 3.84 9.25
CA GLN A 56 -9.81 3.58 7.82
C GLN A 56 -8.38 3.70 7.29
N ALA A 57 -7.63 4.71 7.72
CA ALA A 57 -6.24 4.88 7.30
C ALA A 57 -5.35 3.71 7.75
N GLU A 58 -5.54 3.22 8.99
CA GLU A 58 -4.86 2.02 9.49
C GLU A 58 -5.23 0.78 8.67
N GLN A 59 -6.51 0.60 8.36
CA GLN A 59 -6.97 -0.53 7.54
C GLN A 59 -6.33 -0.49 6.14
N ILE A 60 -6.28 0.68 5.49
CA ILE A 60 -5.63 0.86 4.18
C ILE A 60 -4.15 0.52 4.27
N TYR A 61 -3.47 0.97 5.33
CA TYR A 61 -2.07 0.66 5.55
C TYR A 61 -1.82 -0.85 5.68
N ASP A 62 -2.61 -1.54 6.51
CA ASP A 62 -2.41 -2.97 6.77
C ASP A 62 -2.66 -3.79 5.49
N ILE A 63 -3.67 -3.42 4.69
CA ILE A 63 -3.92 -4.03 3.37
C ILE A 63 -2.74 -3.79 2.43
N ALA A 64 -2.25 -2.55 2.32
CA ALA A 64 -1.13 -2.19 1.47
C ALA A 64 0.14 -2.98 1.80
N ILE A 65 0.50 -3.08 3.08
CA ILE A 65 1.65 -3.84 3.54
C ILE A 65 1.46 -5.34 3.24
N GLY A 66 0.26 -5.89 3.41
CA GLY A 66 -0.06 -7.27 3.05
C GLY A 66 0.13 -7.54 1.55
N LEU A 67 -0.32 -6.63 0.69
CA LEU A 67 -0.14 -6.69 -0.76
C LEU A 67 1.34 -6.60 -1.17
N LEU A 68 2.09 -5.69 -0.58
CA LEU A 68 3.53 -5.57 -0.82
C LEU A 68 4.27 -6.82 -0.35
N ALA A 69 3.98 -7.32 0.86
CA ALA A 69 4.60 -8.52 1.42
C ALA A 69 4.29 -9.75 0.56
N SER A 70 3.03 -9.97 0.16
CA SER A 70 2.65 -11.09 -0.73
C SER A 70 3.26 -10.94 -2.13
N GLY A 71 3.33 -9.73 -2.65
CA GLY A 71 3.97 -9.38 -3.91
C GLY A 71 5.50 -9.56 -3.91
N VAL A 72 6.15 -9.45 -2.76
CA VAL A 72 7.57 -9.74 -2.54
C VAL A 72 7.79 -11.25 -2.31
N LEU A 73 6.96 -11.88 -1.48
CA LEU A 73 7.04 -13.32 -1.21
C LEU A 73 6.82 -14.16 -2.47
N SER A 74 5.96 -13.73 -3.39
CA SER A 74 5.78 -14.38 -4.69
C SER A 74 7.03 -14.30 -5.58
N LYS A 75 7.72 -13.16 -5.60
CA LYS A 75 9.01 -13.00 -6.30
C LYS A 75 10.12 -13.85 -5.65
N ILE A 76 10.15 -13.91 -4.32
CA ILE A 76 11.13 -14.70 -3.55
C ILE A 76 10.89 -16.21 -3.73
N LYS A 77 9.64 -16.69 -3.64
CA LYS A 77 9.30 -18.11 -3.88
C LYS A 77 9.69 -18.58 -5.29
N GLY A 78 9.66 -17.69 -6.29
CA GLY A 78 10.14 -17.97 -7.64
C GLY A 78 11.65 -18.15 -7.75
N LEU A 79 12.44 -17.55 -6.84
CA LEU A 79 13.89 -17.67 -6.78
C LEU A 79 14.36 -18.91 -6.00
N PHE A 80 13.61 -19.30 -4.96
CA PHE A 80 13.89 -20.51 -4.17
C PHE A 80 13.33 -21.81 -4.76
N LYS A 81 12.57 -21.73 -5.86
CA LYS A 81 12.30 -22.86 -6.76
C LYS A 81 13.34 -22.87 -7.88
N LYS A 82 14.58 -23.24 -7.56
CA LYS A 82 15.56 -23.72 -8.54
C LYS A 82 16.57 -24.62 -7.87
#